data_AF-A0A5Q6PFY6-F1
#
_entry.id   AF-A0A5Q6PFY6-F1
#
_cell.length_a   1.000
_cell.length_b   1.000
_cell.length_c   1.000
_cell.angle_alpha   90.00
_cell.angle_beta   90.00
_cell.angle_gamma   90.00
#
_symmetry.space_group_name_H-M   'P 1'
#
loop_
_entity.id
_entity.type
_entity.pdbx_description
1 polymer ?
#
loop_
_entity_poly.entity_id
_entity_poly.type
_entity_poly.pdbx_seq_one_letter_code
_entity_poly.pdbx_strand_id
1 'polypeptide(L)' 'MPGAARLGDIGSEHDCFPPTPIIAGSGDVFIDGKPAVRQGDNLEPHGDHSRTATKIIYFDMTI' A
#
# COMPACT_ATOMS: atom_id res chain seq x y z
N MET A 1 15.32 4.20 9.44
CA MET A 1 14.17 3.27 9.57
C MET A 1 13.11 3.74 8.58
N PRO A 2 12.52 2.89 7.74
CA PRO A 2 11.40 3.31 6.91
C PRO A 2 10.20 3.69 7.78
N GLY A 3 9.30 4.51 7.24
CA GLY A 3 7.97 4.72 7.82
C GLY A 3 7.08 3.47 7.66
N ALA A 4 5.98 3.44 8.41
CA ALA A 4 4.92 2.46 8.25
C ALA A 4 3.94 2.91 7.16
N ALA A 5 3.39 1.94 6.42
CA ALA A 5 2.42 2.21 5.37
C ALA A 5 1.04 2.57 5.95
N ARG A 6 0.37 3.54 5.32
CA ARG A 6 -0.94 4.07 5.71
C ARG A 6 -1.87 4.11 4.50
N LEU A 7 -3.17 4.14 4.76
CA LEU A 7 -4.17 4.31 3.70
C LEU A 7 -3.87 5.56 2.86
N GLY A 8 -3.87 5.38 1.53
CA GLY A 8 -3.54 6.41 0.56
C GLY A 8 -2.05 6.65 0.33
N ASP A 9 -1.13 5.97 1.03
CA ASP A 9 0.28 5.94 0.61
C ASP A 9 0.39 5.22 -0.75
N ILE A 10 1.42 5.55 -1.54
CA ILE A 10 1.56 5.13 -2.94
C ILE A 10 2.40 3.85 -3.03
N GLY A 11 1.85 2.83 -3.69
CA GLY A 11 2.60 1.69 -4.17
C GLY A 11 3.42 2.05 -5.40
N SER A 12 4.65 1.55 -5.49
CA SER A 12 5.54 1.71 -6.63
C SER A 12 4.90 1.22 -7.93
N GLU A 13 5.34 1.86 -9.02
CA GLU A 13 5.16 1.36 -10.38
C GLU A 13 5.86 0.01 -10.59
N HIS A 14 5.43 -0.72 -11.62
CA HIS A 14 6.17 -1.84 -12.19
C HIS A 14 5.76 -2.04 -13.64
N ASP A 15 6.68 -2.58 -14.43
CA ASP A 15 6.51 -2.79 -15.86
C ASP A 15 6.06 -1.48 -16.56
N CYS A 16 4.87 -1.49 -17.16
CA CYS A 16 4.24 -0.34 -17.79
C CYS A 16 3.03 0.20 -17.00
N PHE A 17 2.88 -0.20 -15.73
CA PHE A 17 1.77 0.19 -14.87
C PHE A 17 2.17 1.29 -13.87
N PRO A 18 1.40 2.40 -13.79
CA PRO A 18 1.77 3.57 -12.98
C PRO A 18 1.69 3.28 -11.47
N PRO A 19 2.20 4.15 -10.60
CA PRO A 19 1.97 4.04 -9.16
C PRO A 19 0.49 4.17 -8.80
N THR A 20 -0.01 3.36 -7.85
CA THR A 20 -1.40 3.43 -7.36
C THR A 20 -1.49 3.50 -5.83
N PRO A 21 -2.54 4.15 -5.28
CA PRO A 21 -2.70 4.27 -3.83
C PRO A 21 -3.16 2.96 -3.18
N ILE A 22 -2.83 2.81 -1.90
CA ILE A 22 -3.45 1.81 -1.02
C ILE A 22 -4.87 2.25 -0.68
N ILE A 23 -5.86 1.37 -0.88
CA ILE A 23 -7.30 1.68 -0.74
C ILE A 23 -7.99 0.93 0.40
N ALA A 24 -7.26 0.09 1.14
CA ALA A 24 -7.74 -0.58 2.34
C ALA A 24 -6.74 -0.42 3.49
N GLY A 25 -7.25 -0.52 4.72
CA GLY A 25 -6.46 -0.40 5.94
C GLY A 25 -7.25 -0.90 7.15
N SER A 26 -6.64 -0.83 8.32
CA SER A 26 -7.27 -1.17 9.60
C SER A 26 -8.41 -0.21 9.98
N GLY A 27 -9.46 -0.73 10.62
CA GLY A 27 -10.56 0.09 11.14
C GLY A 27 -10.34 0.66 12.54
N ASP A 28 -9.27 0.25 13.21
CA ASP A 28 -9.05 0.46 14.65
C ASP A 28 -7.62 0.89 15.02
N VAL A 29 -6.63 0.66 14.15
CA VAL A 29 -5.23 1.06 14.33
C VAL A 29 -4.90 2.15 13.33
N PHE A 30 -4.38 3.27 13.86
CA PHE A 30 -4.05 4.45 13.09
C PHE A 30 -2.58 4.81 13.27
N ILE A 31 -1.93 5.25 12.19
CA ILE A 31 -0.57 5.77 12.17
C ILE A 31 -0.66 7.18 11.55
N ASP A 32 -0.20 8.19 12.28
CA ASP A 32 -0.32 9.60 11.90
C ASP A 32 -1.75 10.03 11.51
N GLY A 33 -2.76 9.48 12.21
CA GLY A 33 -4.17 9.79 11.96
C GLY A 33 -4.78 9.11 10.73
N LYS A 34 -4.04 8.24 10.04
CA LYS A 34 -4.54 7.43 8.92
C LYS A 34 -4.62 5.95 9.29
N PRO A 35 -5.59 5.18 8.75
CA PRO A 35 -5.62 3.73 8.92
C PRO A 35 -4.27 3.07 8.62
N ALA A 36 -3.79 2.25 9.54
CA ALA A 36 -2.58 1.46 9.36
C ALA A 36 -2.83 0.39 8.29
N VAL A 37 -1.87 0.21 7.38
CA VAL A 37 -1.95 -0.82 6.34
C VAL A 37 -1.38 -2.13 6.88
N ARG A 38 -2.00 -3.24 6.52
CA ARG A 38 -1.60 -4.59 6.88
C ARG A 38 -1.27 -5.38 5.61
N GLN A 39 -0.59 -6.50 5.78
CA GLN A 39 -0.39 -7.43 4.69
C GLN A 39 -1.75 -7.92 4.19
N GLY A 40 -1.96 -7.87 2.87
CA GLY A 40 -3.23 -8.24 2.25
C GLY A 40 -4.22 -7.11 2.02
N ASP A 41 -3.98 -5.89 2.55
CA ASP A 41 -4.83 -4.75 2.23
C ASP A 41 -4.60 -4.30 0.76
N ASN A 42 -5.68 -4.04 0.03
CA ASN A 42 -5.67 -3.80 -1.41
C ASN A 42 -5.07 -2.43 -1.79
N LEU A 43 -4.40 -2.40 -2.95
CA LEU A 43 -4.11 -1.20 -3.73
C LEU A 43 -5.15 -1.05 -4.84
N GLU A 44 -5.32 0.18 -5.32
CA GLU A 44 -6.13 0.43 -6.51
C GLU A 44 -5.57 -0.38 -7.70
N PRO A 45 -6.41 -1.17 -8.39
CA PRO A 45 -5.98 -1.98 -9.53
C PRO A 45 -5.46 -1.10 -10.67
N HIS A 46 -4.48 -1.62 -11.39
CA HIS A 46 -4.02 -1.05 -12.65
C HIS A 46 -3.75 -2.14 -13.68
N GLY A 47 -4.11 -1.86 -14.94
CA GLY A 47 -4.06 -2.88 -15.98
C GLY A 47 -5.07 -4.01 -15.75
N ASP A 48 -4.58 -5.24 -15.68
CA ASP A 48 -5.35 -6.49 -15.63
C ASP A 48 -5.26 -7.23 -14.28
N HIS A 49 -4.57 -6.66 -13.28
CA HIS A 49 -4.34 -7.30 -11.99
C HIS A 49 -4.57 -6.36 -10.82
N SER A 50 -4.84 -6.94 -9.65
CA SER A 50 -4.93 -6.23 -8.38
C SER A 50 -3.76 -6.62 -7.51
N ARG A 51 -3.25 -5.67 -6.73
CA ARG A 51 -2.13 -5.87 -5.82
C ARG A 51 -2.57 -5.63 -4.39
N THR A 52 -1.95 -6.34 -3.47
CA THR A 52 -2.11 -6.16 -2.04
C THR A 52 -0.78 -5.78 -1.42
N ALA A 53 -0.82 -5.04 -0.31
CA ALA A 53 0.37 -4.77 0.48
C ALA A 53 1.03 -6.10 0.90
N THR A 54 2.29 -6.29 0.52
CA THR A 54 3.05 -7.52 0.82
C THR A 54 3.96 -7.34 2.05
N LYS A 55 4.26 -6.08 2.43
CA LYS A 55 5.08 -5.75 3.60
C LYS A 55 4.57 -4.46 4.27
N ILE A 56 4.36 -4.54 5.58
CA ILE A 56 3.71 -3.48 6.41
C ILE A 56 4.66 -2.32 6.76
N ILE A 57 5.94 -2.51 6.43
CA ILE A 57 7.06 -1.62 6.69
C ILE A 57 7.90 -1.64 5.40
N TYR A 58 8.46 -0.49 5.02
CA TYR A 58 9.40 -0.25 3.90
C TYR A 58 8.82 0.42 2.64
N PHE A 59 9.41 1.60 2.38
CA PHE A 59 9.36 2.48 1.21
C PHE A 59 9.98 1.87 -0.08
N ASP A 60 10.28 0.57 -0.04
CA ASP A 60 10.90 -0.21 -1.11
C ASP A 60 10.16 -1.55 -1.21
N MET A 61 8.86 -1.48 -1.50
CA MET A 61 8.18 -2.63 -2.07
C MET A 61 8.57 -2.71 -3.54
N THR A 62 9.74 -3.27 -3.82
CA THR A 62 9.90 -4.04 -5.05
C THR A 62 8.85 -5.13 -5.04
N ILE A 63 8.23 -5.34 -6.19
CA ILE A 63 7.03 -6.13 -6.43
C ILE A 63 7.38 -7.14 -7.49
#